data_AF-A0A7X7FKR7-F1
#
_entry.id   AF-A0A7X7FKR7-F1
#
_cell.length_a   1.000
_cell.length_b   1.000
_cell.length_c   1.000
_cell.angle_alpha   90.00
_cell.angle_beta   90.00
_cell.angle_gamma   90.00
#
_symmetry.space_group_name_H-M   'P 1'
#
loop_
_entity.id
_entity.type
_entity.pdbx_description
1 polymer ?
#
loop_
_entity_poly.entity_id
_entity_poly.type
_entity_poly.pdbx_seq_one_letter_code
_entity_poly.pdbx_strand_id
1 'polypeptide(L)'
;TQSHFGDAAATGLNLQPAADYGHNTQMRNCRMDPKPQPGWRVDWTLDDHYKILPAGSQVRMRYTDLTSDAQAGLVEGWIVAGGYDSSGEVWIPRVLVRRQAEAGRPLESTFVSVIEPYATRPIATSIRRLALQSVSGATLADSNVAVLVALADGRRDVIVARDPEDKAAAGLLLQPDFSIRTDADLVLLRLKPDGAVESAALCHGSRMVYKSLEIKVPEGADSAEWPPAAAPQPKEKSR
;
A
#
# COMPACT_ATOMS: atom_id res chain seq x y z
N THR A 1 2.70 14.53 3.88
CA THR A 1 3.14 14.14 2.52
C THR A 1 2.59 15.14 1.53
N GLN A 2 3.45 15.84 0.80
CA GLN A 2 3.03 16.73 -0.29
C GLN A 2 2.72 15.88 -1.53
N SER A 3 1.72 16.27 -2.33
CA SER A 3 1.53 15.70 -3.68
C SER A 3 2.58 16.29 -4.64
N HIS A 4 2.63 15.81 -5.87
CA HIS A 4 3.60 16.26 -6.88
C HIS A 4 2.99 17.21 -7.90
N PHE A 5 3.84 18.00 -8.57
CA PHE A 5 3.47 18.75 -9.77
C PHE A 5 3.12 17.78 -10.89
N GLY A 6 2.07 18.10 -11.64
CA GLY A 6 1.62 17.30 -12.78
C GLY A 6 0.12 17.04 -12.78
N ASP A 7 -0.31 16.25 -13.75
CA ASP A 7 -1.72 15.91 -13.97
C ASP A 7 -2.08 14.58 -13.30
N ALA A 8 -3.31 14.49 -12.78
CA ALA A 8 -3.86 13.29 -12.16
C ALA A 8 -5.10 12.78 -12.91
N ALA A 9 -5.11 11.49 -13.25
CA ALA A 9 -6.23 10.83 -13.90
C ALA A 9 -6.76 9.67 -13.05
N ALA A 10 -8.04 9.75 -12.67
CA ALA A 10 -8.71 8.68 -11.93
C ALA A 10 -9.32 7.62 -12.87
N THR A 11 -9.25 6.36 -12.46
CA THR A 11 -9.93 5.23 -13.11
C THR A 11 -10.70 4.43 -12.05
N GLY A 12 -11.95 4.09 -12.33
CA GLY A 12 -12.79 3.30 -11.40
C GLY A 12 -13.50 4.13 -10.33
N LEU A 13 -13.50 5.46 -10.44
CA LEU A 13 -14.26 6.38 -9.59
C LEU A 13 -15.40 7.05 -10.39
N ASN A 14 -16.58 7.11 -9.79
CA ASN A 14 -17.70 7.93 -10.27
C ASN A 14 -17.65 9.32 -9.62
N LEU A 15 -16.74 10.16 -10.09
CA LEU A 15 -16.47 11.47 -9.49
C LEU A 15 -17.62 12.47 -9.72
N GLN A 16 -18.16 13.00 -8.63
CA GLN A 16 -19.19 14.04 -8.63
C GLN A 16 -18.69 15.30 -7.90
N PRO A 17 -19.13 16.51 -8.29
CA PRO A 17 -18.87 17.70 -7.50
C PRO A 17 -19.28 17.48 -6.04
N ALA A 18 -18.41 17.85 -5.11
CA ALA A 18 -18.65 17.70 -3.67
C ALA A 18 -18.38 19.02 -2.96
N ALA A 19 -18.95 19.16 -1.76
CA ALA A 19 -18.61 20.28 -0.89
C ALA A 19 -17.11 20.29 -0.58
N ASP A 20 -16.56 21.48 -0.34
CA ASP A 20 -15.21 21.62 0.17
C ASP A 20 -15.05 20.82 1.47
N TYR A 21 -13.83 20.34 1.73
CA TYR A 21 -13.55 19.54 2.92
C TYR A 21 -13.92 20.28 4.22
N GLY A 22 -13.89 21.62 4.21
CA GLY A 22 -14.21 22.47 5.35
C GLY A 22 -13.00 22.71 6.24
N HIS A 23 -13.23 23.06 7.50
CA HIS A 23 -12.18 23.18 8.54
C HIS A 23 -11.02 24.13 8.18
N ASN A 24 -11.27 25.16 7.38
CA ASN A 24 -10.26 26.09 6.88
C ASN A 24 -9.09 25.40 6.15
N THR A 25 -9.33 24.23 5.54
CA THR A 25 -8.31 23.60 4.71
C THR A 25 -8.07 24.42 3.45
N GLN A 26 -6.82 24.55 3.04
CA GLN A 26 -6.44 25.14 1.74
C GLN A 26 -6.60 24.10 0.64
N MET A 27 -7.85 23.67 0.43
CA MET A 27 -8.27 22.68 -0.54
C MET A 27 -9.48 23.21 -1.31
N ARG A 28 -9.59 22.88 -2.59
CA ARG A 28 -10.69 23.30 -3.45
C ARG A 28 -10.99 22.27 -4.53
N ASN A 29 -12.05 22.50 -5.30
CA ASN A 29 -12.42 21.67 -6.46
C ASN A 29 -12.61 20.19 -6.09
N CYS A 30 -13.20 19.94 -4.91
CA CYS A 30 -13.50 18.61 -4.43
C CYS A 30 -14.44 17.88 -5.39
N ARG A 31 -14.00 16.72 -5.87
CA ARG A 31 -14.82 15.78 -6.63
C ARG A 31 -14.72 14.42 -5.97
N MET A 32 -15.83 13.87 -5.51
CA MET A 32 -15.87 12.64 -4.70
C MET A 32 -16.79 11.59 -5.32
N ASP A 33 -16.43 10.34 -5.16
CA ASP A 33 -17.29 9.17 -5.25
C ASP A 33 -17.70 8.78 -3.81
N PRO A 34 -19.01 8.73 -3.50
CA PRO A 34 -19.47 8.39 -2.16
C PRO A 34 -19.33 6.89 -1.82
N LYS A 35 -19.17 6.01 -2.82
CA LYS A 35 -19.10 4.56 -2.61
C LYS A 35 -18.21 3.85 -3.66
N PRO A 36 -16.93 4.24 -3.78
CA PRO A 36 -15.98 3.56 -4.65
C PRO A 36 -15.86 2.07 -4.31
N GLN A 37 -15.64 1.24 -5.33
CA GLN A 37 -15.26 -0.16 -5.13
C GLN A 37 -13.73 -0.27 -4.97
N PRO A 38 -13.21 -1.05 -4.02
CA PRO A 38 -11.77 -1.29 -3.90
C PRO A 38 -11.13 -1.72 -5.23
N GLY A 39 -9.96 -1.17 -5.55
CA GLY A 39 -9.22 -1.41 -6.80
C GLY A 39 -9.28 -0.25 -7.80
N TRP A 40 -9.93 0.87 -7.45
CA TRP A 40 -9.82 2.11 -8.21
C TRP A 40 -8.39 2.67 -8.12
N ARG A 41 -8.01 3.52 -9.07
CA ARG A 41 -6.65 4.07 -9.13
C ARG A 41 -6.60 5.51 -9.60
N VAL A 42 -5.50 6.17 -9.27
CA VAL A 42 -5.11 7.47 -9.83
C VAL A 42 -3.69 7.36 -10.39
N ASP A 43 -3.53 7.78 -11.63
CA ASP A 43 -2.25 7.88 -12.31
C ASP A 43 -1.83 9.35 -12.38
N TRP A 44 -0.63 9.67 -11.89
CA TRP A 44 0.00 10.96 -12.08
C TRP A 44 1.07 10.88 -13.16
N THR A 45 1.05 11.86 -14.06
CA THR A 45 2.21 12.18 -14.91
C THR A 45 2.95 13.32 -14.22
N LEU A 46 4.18 13.07 -13.75
CA LEU A 46 4.89 14.05 -12.94
C LEU A 46 5.62 15.06 -13.82
N ASP A 47 5.44 16.33 -13.47
CA ASP A 47 6.24 17.42 -14.04
C ASP A 47 7.57 17.50 -13.31
N ASP A 48 8.68 17.46 -14.06
CA ASP A 48 10.00 17.77 -13.53
C ASP A 48 10.17 19.30 -13.36
N HIS A 49 9.36 19.86 -12.47
CA HIS A 49 9.24 21.30 -12.25
C HIS A 49 10.58 21.96 -11.93
N TYR A 50 11.46 21.25 -11.22
CA TYR A 50 12.79 21.72 -10.83
C TYR A 50 13.90 21.31 -11.80
N LYS A 51 13.58 20.60 -12.89
CA LYS A 51 14.53 20.18 -13.94
C LYS A 51 15.70 19.35 -13.40
N ILE A 52 15.42 18.48 -12.43
CA ILE A 52 16.45 17.64 -11.78
C ILE A 52 16.68 16.32 -12.51
N LEU A 53 15.79 15.93 -13.42
CA LEU A 53 15.89 14.68 -14.14
C LEU A 53 16.68 14.86 -15.45
N PRO A 54 17.36 13.80 -15.93
CA PRO A 54 17.94 13.80 -17.26
C PRO A 54 16.90 14.13 -18.34
N ALA A 55 17.29 14.86 -19.37
CA ALA A 55 16.41 15.23 -20.48
C ALA A 55 15.70 14.00 -21.09
N GLY A 56 14.39 14.11 -21.27
CA GLY A 56 13.56 13.02 -21.81
C GLY A 56 13.10 11.98 -20.78
N SER A 57 13.50 12.12 -19.51
CA SER A 57 12.98 11.25 -18.43
C SER A 57 11.48 11.47 -18.23
N GLN A 58 10.75 10.38 -18.05
CA GLN A 58 9.36 10.43 -17.62
C GLN A 58 9.23 9.69 -16.29
N VAL A 59 8.62 10.36 -15.30
CA VAL A 59 8.28 9.74 -14.03
C VAL A 59 6.77 9.80 -13.89
N ARG A 60 6.20 8.65 -13.55
CA ARG A 60 4.78 8.48 -13.31
C ARG A 60 4.60 7.79 -11.98
N MET A 61 3.44 8.00 -11.39
CA MET A 61 3.05 7.34 -10.15
C MET A 61 1.64 6.81 -10.29
N ARG A 62 1.41 5.57 -9.88
CA ARG A 62 0.09 5.00 -9.73
C ARG A 62 -0.20 4.79 -8.26
N TYR A 63 -1.34 5.29 -7.82
CA TYR A 63 -1.95 4.95 -6.54
C TYR A 63 -3.13 4.03 -6.83
N THR A 64 -3.12 2.82 -6.27
CA THR A 64 -4.28 1.92 -6.29
C THR A 64 -4.80 1.80 -4.87
N ASP A 65 -6.04 2.19 -4.64
CA ASP A 65 -6.66 2.11 -3.33
C ASP A 65 -7.49 0.83 -3.22
N LEU A 66 -7.42 0.22 -2.04
CA LEU A 66 -8.11 -1.01 -1.69
C LEU A 66 -8.99 -0.80 -0.45
N THR A 67 -9.18 0.45 -0.04
CA THR A 67 -9.95 0.81 1.14
C THR A 67 -11.42 0.45 0.91
N SER A 68 -11.98 -0.38 1.78
CA SER A 68 -13.40 -0.72 1.76
C SER A 68 -14.22 0.34 2.50
N ASP A 69 -15.50 0.47 2.20
CA ASP A 69 -16.46 1.35 2.92
C ASP A 69 -15.94 2.77 3.22
N ALA A 70 -15.29 3.39 2.23
CA ALA A 70 -14.82 4.77 2.30
C ALA A 70 -15.34 5.57 1.11
N GLN A 71 -15.37 6.89 1.25
CA GLN A 71 -15.52 7.82 0.13
C GLN A 71 -14.13 8.10 -0.44
N ALA A 72 -14.03 8.34 -1.75
CA ALA A 72 -12.76 8.71 -2.36
C ALA A 72 -12.92 9.73 -3.47
N GLY A 73 -11.87 10.50 -3.76
CA GLY A 73 -11.96 11.50 -4.79
C GLY A 73 -10.67 12.25 -5.06
N LEU A 74 -10.81 13.26 -5.92
CA LEU A 74 -9.76 14.19 -6.29
C LEU A 74 -10.08 15.58 -5.74
N VAL A 75 -9.05 16.24 -5.22
CA VAL A 75 -9.09 17.60 -4.69
C VAL A 75 -7.83 18.33 -5.11
N GLU A 76 -7.87 19.65 -5.20
CA GLU A 76 -6.66 20.45 -5.35
C GLU A 76 -6.23 20.98 -3.99
N GLY A 77 -4.94 20.87 -3.66
CA GLY A 77 -4.40 21.47 -2.45
C GLY A 77 -3.35 22.52 -2.78
N TRP A 78 -3.39 23.64 -2.07
CA TRP A 78 -2.44 24.74 -2.23
C TRP A 78 -1.06 24.37 -1.71
N ILE A 79 -0.03 24.86 -2.40
CA ILE A 79 1.37 24.85 -1.98
C ILE A 79 2.05 26.16 -2.42
N VAL A 80 3.17 26.50 -1.76
CA VAL A 80 4.15 27.43 -2.30
C VAL A 80 5.26 26.60 -2.95
N ALA A 81 5.50 26.84 -4.24
CA ALA A 81 6.56 26.23 -5.03
C ALA A 81 7.87 27.03 -4.84
N GLY A 82 8.93 26.35 -4.44
CA GLY A 82 10.27 26.92 -4.22
C GLY A 82 10.72 26.96 -2.76
N GLY A 83 11.92 27.50 -2.53
CA GLY A 83 12.53 27.66 -1.22
C GLY A 83 12.22 29.03 -0.59
N TYR A 84 13.13 29.53 0.25
CA TYR A 84 12.97 30.81 0.97
C TYR A 84 12.90 32.06 0.05
N ASP A 85 13.16 31.92 -1.24
CA ASP A 85 13.29 32.98 -2.24
C ASP A 85 12.11 33.04 -3.25
N SER A 86 11.10 32.18 -3.10
CA SER A 86 9.95 32.11 -4.01
C SER A 86 8.62 32.16 -3.27
N SER A 87 7.68 32.93 -3.81
CA SER A 87 6.26 32.96 -3.37
C SER A 87 5.32 32.37 -4.43
N GLY A 88 5.83 31.51 -5.33
CA GLY A 88 5.05 30.93 -6.41
C GLY A 88 3.95 30.02 -5.89
N GLU A 89 2.71 30.46 -5.87
CA GLU A 89 1.59 29.66 -5.39
C GLU A 89 1.08 28.69 -6.47
N VAL A 90 0.88 27.42 -6.10
CA VAL A 90 0.40 26.38 -7.01
C VAL A 90 -0.66 25.53 -6.34
N TRP A 91 -1.67 25.13 -7.12
CA TRP A 91 -2.69 24.16 -6.71
C TRP A 91 -2.40 22.84 -7.41
N ILE A 92 -2.11 21.80 -6.64
CA ILE A 92 -1.73 20.49 -7.19
C ILE A 92 -2.81 19.45 -6.90
N PRO A 93 -3.05 18.49 -7.82
CA PRO A 93 -4.03 17.45 -7.62
C PRO A 93 -3.62 16.52 -6.49
N ARG A 94 -4.58 16.14 -5.65
CA ARG A 94 -4.44 15.22 -4.53
C ARG A 94 -5.56 14.21 -4.54
N VAL A 95 -5.27 13.03 -4.01
CA VAL A 95 -6.29 12.06 -3.65
C VAL A 95 -6.77 12.33 -2.23
N LEU A 96 -8.09 12.24 -2.04
CA LEU A 96 -8.72 12.21 -0.73
C LEU A 96 -9.45 10.87 -0.58
N VAL A 97 -9.17 10.13 0.49
CA VAL A 97 -9.95 8.97 0.91
C VAL A 97 -10.43 9.24 2.33
N ARG A 98 -11.73 9.06 2.59
CA ARG A 98 -12.37 9.51 3.83
C ARG A 98 -13.38 8.50 4.34
N ARG A 99 -13.31 8.21 5.63
CA ARG A 99 -14.41 7.66 6.43
C ARG A 99 -14.94 8.74 7.37
N GLN A 100 -16.22 8.69 7.65
CA GLN A 100 -16.88 9.61 8.59
C GLN A 100 -17.57 8.78 9.66
N ALA A 101 -17.56 9.27 10.89
CA ALA A 101 -18.27 8.61 11.98
C ALA A 101 -19.77 8.59 11.68
N GLU A 102 -20.37 7.41 11.86
CA GLU A 102 -21.82 7.26 11.94
C GLU A 102 -22.25 7.38 13.40
N ALA A 103 -23.40 8.00 13.67
CA ALA A 103 -23.88 8.20 15.02
C ALA A 103 -23.97 6.86 15.78
N GLY A 104 -23.33 6.79 16.95
CA GLY A 104 -23.34 5.61 17.82
C GLY A 104 -22.43 4.46 17.38
N ARG A 105 -21.55 4.66 16.38
CA ARG A 105 -20.57 3.65 15.96
C ARG A 105 -19.13 4.16 16.13
N PRO A 106 -18.19 3.31 16.60
CA PRO A 106 -16.77 3.62 16.58
C PRO A 106 -16.28 3.91 15.15
N LEU A 107 -15.38 4.89 14.99
CA LEU A 107 -14.75 5.21 13.70
C LEU A 107 -13.50 4.35 13.46
N GLU A 108 -13.63 3.04 13.59
CA GLU A 108 -12.57 2.10 13.23
C GLU A 108 -12.35 2.16 11.72
N SER A 109 -11.12 2.45 11.32
CA SER A 109 -10.80 2.78 9.93
C SER A 109 -9.49 2.15 9.51
N THR A 110 -9.53 1.41 8.40
CA THR A 110 -8.35 0.81 7.78
C THR A 110 -8.27 1.29 6.35
N PHE A 111 -7.24 2.08 6.05
CA PHE A 111 -6.95 2.57 4.71
C PHE A 111 -5.83 1.71 4.10
N VAL A 112 -6.05 1.22 2.89
CA VAL A 112 -5.11 0.31 2.23
C VAL A 112 -4.87 0.82 0.82
N SER A 113 -3.61 0.99 0.45
CA SER A 113 -3.24 1.39 -0.91
C SER A 113 -1.87 0.85 -1.29
N VAL A 114 -1.64 0.77 -2.60
CA VAL A 114 -0.33 0.48 -3.20
C VAL A 114 0.08 1.69 -4.03
N ILE A 115 1.27 2.21 -3.74
CA ILE A 115 1.89 3.31 -4.48
C ILE A 115 3.02 2.73 -5.32
N GLU A 116 2.92 2.92 -6.63
CA GLU A 116 3.82 2.36 -7.62
C GLU A 116 4.42 3.50 -8.47
N PRO A 117 5.69 3.88 -8.27
CA PRO A 117 6.40 4.72 -9.21
C PRO A 117 6.82 3.90 -10.45
N TYR A 118 6.70 4.48 -11.64
CA TYR A 118 7.09 3.84 -12.90
C TYR A 118 7.50 4.86 -13.96
N ALA A 119 8.26 4.43 -14.97
CA ALA A 119 8.68 5.28 -16.09
C ALA A 119 7.71 5.16 -17.28
N THR A 120 7.83 4.06 -18.04
CA THR A 120 7.05 3.85 -19.27
C THR A 120 5.76 3.10 -19.02
N ARG A 121 5.79 2.05 -18.19
CA ARG A 121 4.65 1.20 -17.88
C ARG A 121 4.65 0.74 -16.42
N PRO A 122 3.48 0.58 -15.80
CA PRO A 122 3.35 -0.10 -14.51
C PRO A 122 3.99 -1.49 -14.53
N ILE A 123 4.59 -1.89 -13.42
CA ILE A 123 5.09 -3.24 -13.17
C ILE A 123 4.01 -4.15 -12.58
N ALA A 124 3.02 -3.60 -11.88
CA ALA A 124 1.86 -4.31 -11.36
C ALA A 124 0.77 -4.41 -12.45
N THR A 125 0.31 -5.65 -12.69
CA THR A 125 -0.78 -5.95 -13.63
C THR A 125 -2.13 -6.05 -12.94
N SER A 126 -2.15 -6.49 -11.67
CA SER A 126 -3.36 -6.46 -10.84
C SER A 126 -2.99 -6.34 -9.37
N ILE A 127 -3.84 -5.65 -8.61
CA ILE A 127 -3.70 -5.44 -7.18
C ILE A 127 -5.08 -5.67 -6.58
N ARG A 128 -5.20 -6.56 -5.59
CA ARG A 128 -6.48 -6.85 -4.93
C ARG A 128 -6.29 -7.24 -3.47
N ARG A 129 -7.32 -7.01 -2.65
CA ARG A 129 -7.41 -7.59 -1.31
C ARG A 129 -7.68 -9.09 -1.37
N LEU A 130 -7.18 -9.79 -0.35
CA LEU A 130 -7.46 -11.18 -0.05
C LEU A 130 -8.17 -11.26 1.30
N ALA A 131 -9.08 -12.21 1.46
CA ALA A 131 -9.67 -12.50 2.75
C ALA A 131 -8.63 -13.15 3.68
N LEU A 132 -8.71 -12.83 4.97
CA LEU A 132 -7.98 -13.51 6.04
C LEU A 132 -8.99 -14.21 6.96
N GLN A 133 -8.56 -15.36 7.48
CA GLN A 133 -9.35 -16.19 8.37
C GLN A 133 -8.57 -16.54 9.64
N SER A 134 -9.29 -16.80 10.71
CA SER A 134 -8.73 -17.55 11.84
C SER A 134 -8.47 -19.00 11.42
N VAL A 135 -7.70 -19.74 12.22
CA VAL A 135 -7.54 -21.20 12.03
C VAL A 135 -8.85 -21.99 12.17
N SER A 136 -9.88 -21.43 12.81
CA SER A 136 -11.22 -22.02 12.89
C SER A 136 -12.10 -21.72 11.66
N GLY A 137 -11.60 -20.96 10.69
CA GLY A 137 -12.29 -20.61 9.44
C GLY A 137 -13.19 -19.37 9.54
N ALA A 138 -13.18 -18.66 10.67
CA ALA A 138 -13.92 -17.40 10.79
C ALA A 138 -13.21 -16.29 9.99
N THR A 139 -13.96 -15.49 9.23
CA THR A 139 -13.40 -14.32 8.56
C THR A 139 -12.99 -13.28 9.60
N LEU A 140 -11.82 -12.68 9.41
CA LEU A 140 -11.29 -11.67 10.32
C LEU A 140 -11.76 -10.26 9.96
N ALA A 141 -11.61 -9.32 10.90
CA ALA A 141 -11.98 -7.94 10.71
C ALA A 141 -11.21 -7.29 9.54
N ASP A 142 -11.79 -6.25 8.93
CA ASP A 142 -11.22 -5.52 7.79
C ASP A 142 -9.83 -4.91 8.07
N SER A 143 -9.52 -4.71 9.35
CA SER A 143 -8.23 -4.21 9.83
C SER A 143 -7.09 -5.22 9.69
N ASN A 144 -7.40 -6.51 9.56
CA ASN A 144 -6.43 -7.52 9.13
C ASN A 144 -6.41 -7.57 7.61
N VAL A 145 -5.32 -7.10 7.02
CA VAL A 145 -5.22 -6.85 5.59
C VAL A 145 -4.34 -7.90 4.94
N ALA A 146 -4.82 -8.50 3.84
CA ALA A 146 -3.96 -9.19 2.90
C ALA A 146 -4.11 -8.61 1.49
N VAL A 147 -2.99 -8.41 0.79
CA VAL A 147 -2.94 -7.85 -0.57
C VAL A 147 -2.17 -8.79 -1.47
N LEU A 148 -2.73 -9.08 -2.64
CA LEU A 148 -2.04 -9.71 -3.76
C LEU A 148 -1.68 -8.64 -4.79
N VAL A 149 -0.40 -8.59 -5.16
CA VAL A 149 0.11 -7.81 -6.28
C VAL A 149 0.65 -8.78 -7.32
N ALA A 150 0.02 -8.84 -8.50
CA ALA A 150 0.56 -9.59 -9.63
C ALA A 150 1.46 -8.67 -10.47
N LEU A 151 2.65 -9.13 -10.82
CA LEU A 151 3.65 -8.38 -11.57
C LEU A 151 3.67 -8.78 -13.05
N ALA A 152 4.16 -7.89 -13.90
CA ALA A 152 4.19 -8.04 -15.35
C ALA A 152 5.11 -9.16 -15.84
N ASP A 153 6.07 -9.59 -15.01
CA ASP A 153 6.96 -10.73 -15.29
C ASP A 153 6.39 -12.07 -14.78
N GLY A 154 5.15 -12.07 -14.29
CA GLY A 154 4.46 -13.26 -13.76
C GLY A 154 4.74 -13.54 -12.28
N ARG A 155 5.64 -12.79 -11.63
CA ARG A 155 5.80 -12.86 -10.18
C ARG A 155 4.57 -12.34 -9.45
N ARG A 156 4.43 -12.73 -8.18
CA ARG A 156 3.32 -12.32 -7.32
C ARG A 156 3.85 -11.99 -5.93
N ASP A 157 3.41 -10.87 -5.37
CA ASP A 157 3.65 -10.51 -3.98
C ASP A 157 2.36 -10.71 -3.18
N VAL A 158 2.46 -11.47 -2.10
CA VAL A 158 1.41 -11.58 -1.07
C VAL A 158 1.90 -10.87 0.17
N ILE A 159 1.19 -9.82 0.56
CA ILE A 159 1.47 -9.03 1.75
C ILE A 159 0.35 -9.30 2.76
N VAL A 160 0.70 -9.58 4.00
CA VAL A 160 -0.25 -9.72 5.11
C VAL A 160 0.15 -8.74 6.20
N ALA A 161 -0.79 -7.92 6.67
CA ALA A 161 -0.64 -7.02 7.79
C ALA A 161 -1.76 -7.29 8.81
N ARG A 162 -1.39 -7.62 10.05
CA ARG A 162 -2.31 -7.88 11.16
C ARG A 162 -2.64 -6.59 11.88
N ASP A 163 -3.85 -6.51 12.39
CA ASP A 163 -4.21 -5.53 13.41
C ASP A 163 -3.85 -6.09 14.80
N PRO A 164 -2.85 -5.53 15.50
CA PRO A 164 -2.47 -6.01 16.84
C PRO A 164 -3.56 -5.73 17.90
N GLU A 165 -4.53 -4.86 17.62
CA GLU A 165 -5.65 -4.56 18.52
C GLU A 165 -6.84 -5.51 18.33
N ASP A 166 -6.90 -6.24 17.21
CA ASP A 166 -7.94 -7.23 16.95
C ASP A 166 -7.69 -8.52 17.75
N LYS A 167 -8.32 -8.60 18.92
CA LYS A 167 -8.27 -9.78 19.79
C LYS A 167 -8.85 -11.04 19.16
N ALA A 168 -9.74 -10.92 18.16
CA ALA A 168 -10.28 -12.08 17.45
C ALA A 168 -9.24 -12.70 16.50
N ALA A 169 -8.24 -11.93 16.10
CA ALA A 169 -7.08 -12.38 15.33
C ALA A 169 -5.94 -12.95 16.20
N ALA A 170 -6.16 -13.16 17.50
CA ALA A 170 -5.17 -13.73 18.40
C ALA A 170 -4.70 -15.13 17.93
N GLY A 171 -3.39 -15.29 17.76
CA GLY A 171 -2.76 -16.55 17.34
C GLY A 171 -2.45 -16.61 15.84
N LEU A 172 -2.72 -17.76 15.22
CA LEU A 172 -2.41 -18.01 13.81
C LEU A 172 -3.52 -17.49 12.89
N LEU A 173 -3.11 -16.68 11.90
CA LEU A 173 -3.91 -16.27 10.76
C LEU A 173 -3.77 -17.30 9.63
N LEU A 174 -4.80 -17.38 8.79
CA LEU A 174 -4.81 -18.14 7.55
C LEU A 174 -5.17 -17.21 6.38
N GLN A 175 -4.33 -17.19 5.35
CA GLN A 175 -4.71 -16.70 4.03
C GLN A 175 -5.07 -17.93 3.16
N PRO A 176 -6.34 -18.14 2.79
CA PRO A 176 -6.81 -19.39 2.20
C PRO A 176 -6.30 -19.63 0.77
N ASP A 177 -6.32 -18.62 -0.11
CA ASP A 177 -5.93 -18.74 -1.53
C ASP A 177 -4.51 -19.33 -1.72
N PHE A 178 -3.58 -18.98 -0.82
CA PHE A 178 -2.18 -19.42 -0.83
C PHE A 178 -1.85 -20.38 0.32
N SER A 179 -2.81 -20.67 1.20
CA SER A 179 -2.62 -21.49 2.41
C SER A 179 -1.46 -20.99 3.29
N ILE A 180 -1.27 -19.67 3.37
CA ILE A 180 -0.26 -19.06 4.24
C ILE A 180 -0.78 -19.09 5.68
N ARG A 181 0.05 -19.59 6.60
CA ARG A 181 -0.25 -19.57 8.04
C ARG A 181 0.81 -18.77 8.77
N THR A 182 0.43 -17.82 9.61
CA THR A 182 1.39 -16.99 10.31
C THR A 182 0.81 -16.38 11.58
N ASP A 183 1.65 -16.18 12.58
CA ASP A 183 1.34 -15.39 13.77
C ASP A 183 1.94 -13.97 13.72
N ALA A 184 2.58 -13.60 12.61
CA ALA A 184 3.28 -12.34 12.44
C ALA A 184 2.35 -11.14 12.19
N ASP A 185 2.84 -9.97 12.57
CA ASP A 185 2.17 -8.70 12.30
C ASP A 185 2.32 -8.28 10.83
N LEU A 186 3.46 -8.60 10.21
CA LEU A 186 3.69 -8.33 8.80
C LEU A 186 4.37 -9.53 8.13
N VAL A 187 3.88 -9.89 6.95
CA VAL A 187 4.51 -10.86 6.04
C VAL A 187 4.57 -10.27 4.65
N LEU A 188 5.72 -10.43 3.99
CA LEU A 188 5.88 -10.28 2.54
C LEU A 188 6.32 -11.63 1.98
N LEU A 189 5.58 -12.17 1.01
CA LEU A 189 5.92 -13.38 0.27
C LEU A 189 5.98 -13.06 -1.22
N ARG A 190 7.16 -13.19 -1.83
CA ARG A 190 7.31 -13.12 -3.29
C ARG A 190 7.38 -14.51 -3.89
N LEU A 191 6.50 -14.74 -4.86
CA LEU A 191 6.42 -15.97 -5.63
C LEU A 191 6.90 -15.76 -7.05
N LYS A 192 7.64 -16.74 -7.56
CA LYS A 192 7.97 -16.88 -8.98
C LYS A 192 6.71 -17.21 -9.81
N PRO A 193 6.77 -17.11 -11.15
CA PRO A 193 5.65 -17.48 -12.01
C PRO A 193 5.14 -18.92 -11.79
N ASP A 194 6.04 -19.85 -11.48
CA ASP A 194 5.73 -21.26 -11.16
C ASP A 194 5.14 -21.46 -9.74
N GLY A 195 5.06 -20.41 -8.93
CA GLY A 195 4.57 -20.45 -7.56
C GLY A 195 5.57 -20.98 -6.53
N ALA A 196 6.83 -21.17 -6.91
CA ALA A 196 7.94 -21.33 -5.97
C ALA A 196 8.24 -20.01 -5.25
N VAL A 197 8.76 -20.10 -4.04
CA VAL A 197 9.16 -18.92 -3.28
C VAL A 197 10.43 -18.33 -3.90
N GLU A 198 10.40 -17.03 -4.19
CA GLU A 198 11.58 -16.24 -4.57
C GLU A 198 12.22 -15.63 -3.33
N SER A 199 11.41 -14.98 -2.52
CA SER A 199 11.81 -14.43 -1.23
C SER A 199 10.62 -14.33 -0.28
N ALA A 200 10.90 -14.26 1.01
CA ALA A 200 9.89 -13.99 2.03
C ALA A 200 10.50 -13.26 3.22
N ALA A 201 9.69 -12.45 3.91
CA ALA A 201 10.06 -11.78 5.14
C ALA A 201 8.87 -11.76 6.10
N LEU A 202 9.14 -11.83 7.41
CA LEU A 202 8.14 -11.63 8.45
C LEU A 202 8.72 -10.83 9.62
N CYS A 203 7.88 -10.07 10.33
CA CYS A 203 8.25 -9.42 11.58
C CYS A 203 7.16 -9.47 12.64
N HIS A 204 7.58 -9.34 13.91
CA HIS A 204 6.74 -9.38 15.10
C HIS A 204 5.78 -10.58 15.13
N GLY A 205 6.37 -11.77 14.97
CA GLY A 205 5.69 -13.07 15.08
C GLY A 205 6.73 -14.15 15.28
N SER A 206 6.29 -15.38 15.52
CA SER A 206 7.22 -16.51 15.67
C SER A 206 7.48 -17.22 14.34
N ARG A 207 6.53 -17.24 13.40
CA ARG A 207 6.68 -18.01 12.16
C ARG A 207 5.72 -17.65 11.01
N MET A 208 6.12 -18.10 9.83
CA MET A 208 5.29 -18.19 8.63
C MET A 208 5.45 -19.57 7.99
N VAL A 209 4.35 -20.15 7.53
CA VAL A 209 4.31 -21.40 6.77
C VAL A 209 3.65 -21.17 5.41
N TYR A 210 4.30 -21.60 4.34
CA TYR A 210 3.75 -21.67 2.98
C TYR A 210 4.23 -22.95 2.28
N LYS A 211 3.30 -23.83 1.91
CA LYS A 211 3.60 -25.18 1.39
C LYS A 211 4.59 -25.90 2.31
N SER A 212 5.76 -26.27 1.81
CA SER A 212 6.83 -26.94 2.56
C SER A 212 7.83 -25.97 3.21
N LEU A 213 7.72 -24.66 2.96
CA LEU A 213 8.59 -23.66 3.56
C LEU A 213 8.02 -23.24 4.91
N GLU A 214 8.82 -23.38 5.96
CA GLU A 214 8.59 -22.77 7.28
C GLU A 214 9.75 -21.80 7.56
N ILE A 215 9.41 -20.56 7.87
CA ILE A 215 10.36 -19.53 8.32
C ILE A 215 10.05 -19.26 9.78
N LYS A 216 11.06 -19.37 10.64
CA LYS A 216 10.95 -19.07 12.08
C LYS A 216 11.78 -17.84 12.40
N VAL A 217 11.24 -16.97 13.23
CA VAL A 217 12.00 -15.85 13.78
C VAL A 217 12.95 -16.40 14.85
N PRO A 218 14.27 -16.17 14.74
CA PRO A 218 15.22 -16.59 15.76
C PRO A 218 14.90 -16.00 17.13
N GLU A 219 15.28 -16.70 18.18
CA GLU A 219 15.12 -16.19 19.56
C GLU A 219 15.83 -14.84 19.72
N GLY A 220 15.11 -13.84 20.25
CA GLY A 220 15.61 -12.48 20.45
C GLY A 220 15.64 -11.59 19.19
N ALA A 221 15.18 -12.08 18.05
CA ALA A 221 15.02 -11.27 16.83
C ALA A 221 13.57 -10.80 16.66
N ASP A 222 13.39 -9.66 16.00
CA ASP A 222 12.06 -9.11 15.67
C ASP A 222 11.57 -9.52 14.28
N SER A 223 12.44 -10.11 13.46
CA SER A 223 12.15 -10.47 12.07
C SER A 223 13.01 -11.62 11.55
N ALA A 224 12.58 -12.20 10.43
CA ALA A 224 13.36 -13.16 9.65
C ALA A 224 13.08 -13.01 8.15
N GLU A 225 14.06 -13.43 7.34
CA GLU A 225 13.99 -13.41 5.88
C GLU A 225 14.37 -14.77 5.29
N TRP A 226 13.84 -15.06 4.10
CA TRP A 226 14.20 -16.22 3.30
C TRP A 226 14.46 -15.80 1.83
N PRO A 227 15.54 -16.28 1.19
CA PRO A 227 16.69 -16.91 1.85
C PRO A 227 17.32 -15.95 2.87
N PRO A 228 17.93 -16.46 3.96
CA PRO A 228 18.55 -15.60 4.96
C PRO A 228 19.61 -14.71 4.30
N ALA A 229 19.71 -13.47 4.75
CA ALA A 229 20.75 -12.55 4.29
C ALA A 229 22.12 -13.23 4.42
N ALA A 230 22.96 -13.08 3.39
CA ALA A 230 24.31 -13.61 3.42
C ALA A 230 25.05 -13.01 4.63
N ALA A 231 25.70 -13.88 5.42
CA ALA A 231 26.52 -13.41 6.53
C ALA A 231 27.53 -12.37 6.02
N PRO A 232 27.73 -11.25 6.73
CA PRO A 232 28.72 -10.26 6.31
C PRO A 232 30.08 -10.94 6.16
N GLN A 233 30.68 -10.81 4.97
CA GLN A 233 32.02 -11.37 4.76
C GLN A 233 32.97 -10.73 5.78
N PRO A 234 33.84 -11.53 6.43
CA PRO A 234 34.82 -10.97 7.36
C PRO A 234 35.64 -9.93 6.60
N LYS A 235 35.70 -8.70 7.15
CA LYS A 235 36.57 -7.66 6.62
C LYS A 235 37.98 -8.22 6.61
N GLU A 236 38.52 -8.53 5.43
CA GLU A 236 39.94 -8.82 5.29
C GLU A 236 40.69 -7.62 5.87
N LYS A 237 41.43 -7.85 6.96
CA LYS A 237 42.37 -6.87 7.46
C LYS A 237 43.44 -6.74 6.39
N SER A 238 43.35 -5.69 5.58
CA SER A 238 44.45 -5.23 4.74
C SER A 238 45.67 -5.05 5.65
N ARG A 239 46.71 -5.85 5.40
CA ARG A 239 48.02 -5.75 6.05
C ARG A 239 48.78 -4.54 5.51
#